data_AF-A0AA38ACL4-F1
#
_entry.id   AF-A0AA38ACL4-F1
#
_cell.length_a   1.000
_cell.length_b   1.000
_cell.length_c   1.000
_cell.angle_alpha   90.00
_cell.angle_beta   90.00
_cell.angle_gamma   90.00
#
_symmetry.space_group_name_H-M   'P 1'
#
loop_
_entity.id
_entity.type
_entity.pdbx_description
1 polymer ?
#
loop_
_entity_poly.entity_id
_entity_poly.type
_entity_poly.pdbx_seq_one_letter_code
_entity_poly.pdbx_strand_id
1 'polypeptide(L)' 'TLACKCDNLLVENNGWSTRQLPNGQTEWIPPPDVPLIGGTNTYHHPERLLPKDDEKD' A
#
# COMPACT_ATOMS: atom_id res chain seq x y z
N THR A 1 8.87 6.33 -10.78
CA THR A 1 7.79 6.92 -9.96
C THR A 1 6.47 6.33 -10.44
N LEU A 2 5.53 6.01 -9.55
CA LEU A 2 4.24 5.36 -9.89
C LEU A 2 3.24 6.31 -10.57
N ALA A 3 3.62 7.55 -10.80
CA ALA A 3 2.73 8.58 -11.31
C ALA A 3 3.07 8.93 -12.77
N CYS A 4 2.04 9.13 -13.60
CA CYS A 4 2.19 9.58 -14.99
C CYS A 4 2.92 10.93 -15.04
N LYS A 5 3.94 11.01 -15.91
CA LYS A 5 4.91 12.11 -15.98
C LYS A 5 4.29 13.51 -16.12
N CYS A 6 3.23 13.67 -16.91
CA CYS A 6 2.69 15.00 -17.20
C CYS A 6 1.87 15.56 -16.03
N ASP A 7 1.12 14.71 -15.32
CA ASP A 7 0.13 15.15 -14.34
C ASP A 7 0.64 15.18 -12.90
N ASN A 8 1.86 14.70 -12.65
CA ASN A 8 2.38 14.49 -11.30
C ASN A 8 3.80 15.00 -11.09
N LEU A 9 4.21 16.03 -11.84
CA LEU A 9 5.55 16.63 -11.72
C LEU A 9 5.86 17.19 -10.32
N LEU A 10 4.84 17.43 -9.49
CA LEU A 10 4.95 17.93 -8.13
C LEU A 10 4.82 16.84 -7.05
N VAL A 11 4.70 15.56 -7.43
CA VAL A 11 4.62 14.48 -6.44
C VAL A 11 5.98 14.27 -5.82
N GLU A 12 6.10 14.68 -4.57
CA GLU A 12 7.22 14.33 -3.69
C GLU A 12 6.84 13.11 -2.86
N ASN A 13 7.72 12.10 -2.83
CA ASN A 13 7.45 10.88 -2.07
C ASN A 13 7.65 11.06 -0.56
N ASN A 14 8.20 12.20 -0.10
CA ASN A 14 8.44 12.54 1.31
C ASN A 14 9.06 11.39 2.13
N GLY A 15 10.07 10.72 1.56
CA GLY A 15 10.78 9.60 2.19
C GLY A 15 10.07 8.24 2.14
N TRP A 16 8.86 8.18 1.60
CA TRP A 16 8.19 6.92 1.32
C TRP A 16 8.85 6.20 0.14
N SER A 17 8.64 4.89 0.03
CA SER A 17 8.91 4.12 -1.19
C SER A 17 7.93 2.97 -1.33
N THR A 18 7.86 2.33 -2.50
CA THR A 18 6.92 1.25 -2.77
C THR A 18 7.63 0.03 -3.37
N ARG A 19 7.18 -1.16 -3.01
CA ARG A 19 7.64 -2.43 -3.57
C ARG A 19 6.46 -3.27 -4.06
N GLN A 20 6.59 -3.84 -5.26
CA GLN A 20 5.64 -4.86 -5.73
C GLN A 20 6.02 -6.22 -5.14
N LEU A 21 5.05 -6.89 -4.52
CA LEU A 21 5.19 -8.23 -3.98
C LEU A 21 4.83 -9.29 -5.04
N PRO A 22 5.34 -10.54 -4.93
CA PRO A 22 5.05 -11.61 -5.90
C PRO A 22 3.55 -11.95 -6.05
N ASN A 23 2.74 -11.64 -5.04
CA ASN A 23 1.29 -11.82 -5.05
C ASN A 23 0.52 -10.65 -5.71
N GLY A 24 1.24 -9.72 -6.36
CA GLY A 24 0.65 -8.57 -7.04
C GLY A 24 0.28 -7.39 -6.12
N GLN A 25 0.50 -7.50 -4.81
CA GLN A 25 0.22 -6.41 -3.88
C GLN A 25 1.32 -5.36 -3.87
N THR A 26 0.94 -4.10 -3.63
CA THR A 26 1.86 -2.97 -3.42
C THR A 26 2.10 -2.77 -1.93
N GLU A 27 3.35 -2.87 -1.52
CA GLU A 27 3.81 -2.54 -0.18
C GLU A 27 4.33 -1.10 -0.14
N TRP A 28 3.92 -0.34 0.87
CA TRP A 28 4.40 1.02 1.14
C TRP A 28 5.41 0.99 2.29
N ILE A 29 6.61 1.47 2.04
CA ILE A 29 7.73 1.51 2.97
C ILE A 29 7.83 2.94 3.53
N PRO A 30 7.73 3.13 4.85
CA PRO A 30 7.76 4.45 5.47
C PRO A 30 9.18 5.05 5.50
N PRO A 31 9.31 6.37 5.71
CA PRO A 31 10.54 7.00 6.16
C PRO A 31 10.98 6.44 7.54
N PRO A 32 12.29 6.44 7.86
CA PRO A 32 12.82 5.87 9.11
C PRO A 32 12.21 6.42 10.40
N ASP A 33 11.83 7.70 10.39
CA ASP A 33 11.39 8.41 11.61
C ASP A 33 9.86 8.38 11.81
N VAL A 34 9.11 7.68 10.95
CA VAL A 34 7.66 7.52 11.11
C VAL A 34 7.38 6.32 12.03
N PRO A 35 6.75 6.52 13.20
CA PRO A 35 6.41 5.44 14.10
C PRO A 35 5.18 4.69 13.56
N LEU A 36 5.42 3.72 12.66
CA LEU A 36 4.37 2.78 12.28
C LEU A 36 4.12 1.81 13.43
N ILE A 37 2.96 1.94 14.05
CA ILE A 37 2.31 0.82 14.73
C ILE A 37 1.99 -0.22 13.64
N GLY A 38 2.82 -1.25 13.52
CA GLY A 38 2.74 -2.23 12.43
C GLY A 38 1.33 -2.78 12.18
N GLY A 39 1.06 -3.20 10.94
CA GLY A 39 -0.23 -3.76 10.55
C GLY A 39 -0.58 -3.47 9.09
N THR A 40 -1.65 -4.09 8.60
CA THR A 40 -2.20 -3.85 7.25
C THR A 40 -3.34 -2.84 7.37
N ASN A 41 -3.24 -1.69 6.68
CA ASN A 41 -4.36 -0.76 6.56
C ASN A 41 -5.43 -1.33 5.61
N THR A 42 -6.64 -1.56 6.14
CA THR A 42 -7.80 -2.08 5.39
C THR A 42 -8.78 -1.00 4.92
N TYR A 43 -8.53 0.28 5.19
CA TYR A 43 -9.46 1.38 4.89
C TYR A 43 -9.89 1.43 3.42
N HIS A 44 -8.94 1.26 2.48
CA HIS A 44 -9.21 1.23 1.05
C HIS A 44 -9.51 -0.17 0.51
N HIS A 45 -9.46 -1.19 1.37
CA HIS A 45 -9.64 -2.59 1.00
C HIS A 45 -10.51 -3.32 2.05
N PRO A 46 -11.76 -2.86 2.27
CA PRO A 46 -12.66 -3.47 3.26
C PRO A 46 -12.96 -4.94 2.94
N GLU A 47 -12.82 -5.38 1.70
CA GLU A 47 -12.95 -6.78 1.29
C GLU A 47 -11.99 -7.73 2.02
N ARG A 48 -10.87 -7.22 2.56
CA ARG A 48 -9.93 -8.02 3.37
C ARG A 48 -10.48 -8.41 4.75
N LEU A 49 -11.58 -7.80 5.17
CA LEU A 49 -12.29 -8.17 6.40
C LEU A 49 -13.38 -9.23 6.15
N LEU A 50 -13.69 -9.52 4.89
CA LEU A 50 -14.65 -10.56 4.53
C LEU A 50 -13.98 -11.95 4.61
N PRO A 51 -14.74 -13.00 4.95
CA PRO A 51 -14.25 -14.37 4.83
C PRO A 51 -13.80 -14.63 3.40
N LYS A 52 -12.68 -15.35 3.25
CA LYS A 52 -12.24 -15.80 1.92
C LYS A 52 -13.29 -16.75 1.36
N ASP A 53 -13.37 -16.85 0.04
CA ASP A 53 -14.34 -17.77 -0.59
C ASP A 53 -14.10 -19.23 -0.19
N ASP A 54 -12.86 -19.60 0.15
CA ASP A 54 -12.51 -20.93 0.69
C ASP A 54 -12.92 -21.13 2.17
N GLU A 55 -13.38 -20.05 2.84
CA GLU A 55 -13.85 -20.04 4.24
C GLU A 55 -15.37 -19.84 4.32
N LYS A 56 -16.07 -19.81 3.17
CA LYS A 56 -17.54 -19.76 3.12
C LYS A 56 -18.08 -21.18 2.95
N ASP A 57 -18.65 -21.71 4.04
CA ASP A 57 -19.45 -22.94 4.04
C ASP A 57 -20.83 -22.74 3.37
#